data_AF-H2PNB8-F1
#
_entry.id   AF-H2PNB8-F1
#
_cell.length_a   1.000
_cell.length_b   1.000
_cell.length_c   1.000
_cell.angle_alpha   90.00
_cell.angle_beta   90.00
_cell.angle_gamma   90.00
#
_symmetry.space_group_name_H-M   'P 1'
#
loop_
_entity.id
_entity.type
_entity.pdbx_description
1 polymer ?
#
loop_
_entity_poly.entity_id
_entity_poly.type
_entity_poly.pdbx_seq_one_letter_code
_entity_poly.pdbx_strand_id
1 'polypeptide(L)'
;MRVAGAAKLVVAVAVFLLTFYVISQVFEIKMDASLGNLFARSALDTAARSTKPPRYKCGISKACPEKHFAFKMASGAANVVGPKICLEDNVLMSGVKNNVGRGINVALANGKTGEVLDTKYFDMWGGDVAPFIEFLKAIQDGTIVLMGTYDDGATKLNDEARRLIAELGSTSITNLGFRDNWVFCGGKGIKTKSPFEQDIISLKKILFDYLSLEVHERTWFSSTFSQHRSRKLRGSGSLLTSTWRQPET
;
A
#
# COMPACT_ATOMS: atom_id res chain seq x y z
N MET A 1 -19.04 14.01 -89.11
CA MET A 1 -19.48 14.01 -87.69
C MET A 1 -18.47 13.29 -86.78
N ARG A 2 -17.19 13.74 -86.69
CA ARG A 2 -16.17 13.08 -85.83
C ARG A 2 -15.39 14.04 -84.92
N VAL A 3 -15.39 15.34 -85.20
CA VAL A 3 -14.64 16.36 -84.44
C VAL A 3 -15.30 16.70 -83.09
N ALA A 4 -16.63 16.65 -83.01
CA ALA A 4 -17.36 16.96 -81.78
C ALA A 4 -17.16 15.93 -80.66
N GLY A 5 -16.87 14.67 -81.00
CA GLY A 5 -16.58 13.61 -80.03
C GLY A 5 -15.18 13.75 -79.40
N ALA A 6 -14.18 14.06 -80.23
CA ALA A 6 -12.81 14.29 -79.77
C ALA A 6 -12.70 15.51 -78.86
N ALA A 7 -13.39 16.62 -79.19
CA ALA A 7 -13.41 17.81 -78.35
C ALA A 7 -14.01 17.55 -76.96
N LYS A 8 -15.11 16.78 -76.88
CA LYS A 8 -15.72 16.40 -75.59
C LYS A 8 -14.83 15.48 -74.76
N LEU A 9 -14.07 14.58 -75.39
CA LEU A 9 -13.11 13.72 -74.72
C LEU A 9 -11.96 14.53 -74.10
N VAL A 10 -11.40 15.49 -74.86
CA VAL A 10 -10.32 16.36 -74.38
C VAL A 10 -10.78 17.21 -73.18
N VAL A 11 -11.99 17.76 -73.25
CA VAL A 11 -12.57 18.53 -72.14
C VAL A 11 -12.80 17.63 -70.92
N ALA A 12 -13.29 16.41 -71.09
CA ALA A 12 -13.49 15.48 -69.97
C ALA A 12 -12.17 15.10 -69.28
N VAL A 13 -11.11 14.85 -70.05
CA VAL A 13 -9.77 14.54 -69.52
C VAL A 13 -9.19 15.74 -68.78
N ALA A 14 -9.32 16.95 -69.33
CA ALA A 14 -8.84 18.17 -68.67
C ALA A 14 -9.55 18.42 -67.33
N VAL A 15 -10.87 18.22 -67.27
CA VAL A 15 -11.66 18.34 -66.03
C VAL A 15 -11.22 17.29 -65.01
N PHE A 16 -10.98 16.04 -65.44
CA PHE A 16 -10.53 14.98 -64.55
C PHE A 16 -9.14 15.25 -63.94
N LEU A 17 -8.21 15.80 -64.73
CA LEU A 17 -6.89 16.16 -64.23
C LEU A 17 -6.95 17.34 -63.25
N LEU A 18 -7.82 18.33 -63.52
CA LEU A 18 -8.06 19.45 -62.61
C LEU A 18 -8.68 19.01 -61.29
N THR A 19 -9.67 18.11 -61.32
CA THR A 19 -10.29 17.60 -60.08
C THR A 19 -9.30 16.76 -59.28
N PHE A 20 -8.50 15.91 -59.94
CA PHE A 20 -7.47 15.12 -59.27
C PHE A 20 -6.39 16.00 -58.61
N TYR A 21 -5.98 17.07 -59.28
CA TYR A 21 -5.02 18.04 -58.73
C TYR A 21 -5.57 18.76 -57.48
N VAL A 22 -6.82 19.23 -57.53
CA VAL A 22 -7.47 19.88 -56.39
C VAL A 22 -7.65 18.91 -55.22
N ILE A 23 -8.03 17.66 -55.48
CA ILE A 23 -8.15 16.62 -54.43
C ILE A 23 -6.80 16.35 -53.77
N SER A 24 -5.73 16.29 -54.56
CA SER A 24 -4.37 16.07 -54.05
C SER A 24 -3.91 17.21 -53.13
N GLN A 25 -4.16 18.47 -53.53
CA GLN A 25 -3.86 19.65 -52.71
C GLN A 25 -4.66 19.67 -51.40
N VAL A 26 -5.93 19.29 -51.44
CA VAL A 26 -6.78 19.22 -50.23
C VAL A 26 -6.33 18.09 -49.29
N PHE A 27 -5.85 16.96 -49.83
CA PHE A 27 -5.39 15.83 -49.04
C PHE A 27 -4.08 16.15 -48.29
N GLU A 28 -3.14 16.84 -48.93
CA GLU A 28 -1.91 17.34 -48.29
C GLU A 28 -2.23 18.30 -47.13
N ILE A 29 -3.08 19.30 -47.34
CA ILE A 29 -3.48 20.28 -46.30
C ILE A 29 -4.17 19.58 -45.12
N LYS A 30 -5.01 18.59 -45.39
CA LYS A 30 -5.75 17.85 -44.35
C LYS A 30 -4.83 16.94 -43.55
N MET A 31 -3.79 16.39 -44.17
CA MET A 31 -2.77 15.59 -43.49
C MET A 31 -1.89 16.43 -42.57
N ASP A 32 -1.42 17.59 -43.01
CA ASP A 32 -0.62 18.50 -42.17
C ASP A 32 -1.41 19.01 -40.95
N ALA A 33 -2.69 19.38 -41.16
CA ALA A 33 -3.57 19.78 -40.07
C ALA A 33 -3.86 18.63 -39.09
N SER A 34 -4.02 17.40 -39.58
CA SER A 34 -4.25 16.22 -38.75
C SER A 34 -3.00 15.78 -37.99
N LEU A 35 -1.82 15.90 -38.59
CA LEU A 35 -0.53 15.63 -37.95
C LEU A 35 -0.25 16.69 -36.88
N GLY A 36 -0.47 17.97 -37.19
CA GLY A 36 -0.33 19.09 -36.25
C GLY A 36 -1.23 18.96 -35.03
N ASN A 37 -2.49 18.54 -35.21
CA ASN A 37 -3.42 18.27 -34.09
C ASN A 37 -3.02 17.04 -33.26
N LEU A 38 -2.32 16.05 -33.83
CA LEU A 38 -1.79 14.90 -33.08
C LEU A 38 -0.53 15.26 -32.28
N PHE A 39 0.35 16.09 -32.83
CA PHE A 39 1.54 16.59 -32.11
C PHE A 39 1.18 17.61 -31.02
N ALA A 40 0.19 18.48 -31.26
CA ALA A 40 -0.30 19.42 -30.25
C ALA A 40 -0.93 18.70 -29.04
N ARG A 41 -1.60 17.56 -29.25
CA ARG A 41 -2.11 16.71 -28.16
C ARG A 41 -0.99 16.04 -27.35
N SER A 42 0.09 15.63 -28.01
CA SER A 42 1.24 14.98 -27.34
C SER A 42 2.07 15.97 -26.51
N ALA A 43 2.20 17.22 -26.97
CA ALA A 43 2.92 18.26 -26.24
C ALA A 43 2.17 18.76 -24.99
N LEU A 44 0.84 18.76 -25.01
CA LEU A 44 0.01 19.22 -23.89
C LEU A 44 -0.07 18.17 -22.75
N ASP A 45 0.15 16.89 -23.04
CA ASP A 45 0.26 15.83 -22.02
C ASP A 45 1.56 15.91 -21.21
N THR A 46 2.59 16.62 -21.69
CA THR A 46 3.83 16.86 -20.91
C THR A 46 3.68 18.01 -19.90
N ALA A 47 2.65 18.85 -20.07
CA ALA A 47 2.30 19.94 -19.15
C ALA A 47 1.14 19.59 -18.20
N ALA A 48 0.65 18.34 -18.22
CA ALA A 48 -0.25 17.82 -17.21
C ALA A 48 0.52 17.65 -15.89
N ARG A 49 0.53 18.74 -15.11
CA ARG A 49 0.86 18.78 -13.68
C ARG A 49 0.40 17.47 -13.03
N SER A 50 1.36 16.62 -12.64
CA SER A 50 1.10 15.28 -12.07
C SER A 50 -0.05 15.34 -11.06
N THR A 51 -1.22 14.85 -11.45
CA THR A 51 -2.41 14.72 -10.59
C THR A 51 -2.26 13.57 -9.58
N LYS A 52 -1.10 12.90 -9.55
CA LYS A 52 -0.79 11.90 -8.54
C LYS A 52 -0.48 12.62 -7.24
N PRO A 53 -1.18 12.29 -6.13
CA PRO A 53 -0.83 12.84 -4.82
C PRO A 53 0.66 12.56 -4.54
N PRO A 54 1.38 13.49 -3.89
CA PRO A 54 2.79 13.31 -3.57
C PRO A 54 2.96 11.99 -2.80
N ARG A 55 3.88 11.14 -3.28
CA ARG A 55 4.22 9.90 -2.59
C ARG A 55 5.18 10.23 -1.46
N TYR A 56 4.73 10.00 -0.23
CA TYR A 56 5.56 10.08 0.96
C TYR A 56 6.26 8.75 1.25
N LYS A 57 7.31 8.77 2.08
CA LYS A 57 8.09 7.60 2.49
C LYS A 57 7.19 6.45 2.97
N CYS A 58 7.49 5.22 2.55
CA CYS A 58 6.68 4.02 2.78
C CYS A 58 5.24 4.08 2.24
N GLY A 59 4.90 5.08 1.41
CA GLY A 59 3.54 5.27 0.89
C GLY A 59 2.52 5.60 2.00
N ILE A 60 2.91 6.42 2.97
CA ILE A 60 2.03 7.03 3.96
C ILE A 60 1.21 8.18 3.33
N SER A 61 0.10 8.57 3.97
CA SER A 61 -0.83 9.56 3.42
C SER A 61 -0.42 11.02 3.65
N LYS A 62 0.45 11.28 4.63
CA LYS A 62 0.93 12.61 5.03
C LYS A 62 2.42 12.55 5.35
N ALA A 63 3.14 13.65 5.13
CA ALA A 63 4.54 13.75 5.54
C ALA A 63 4.68 13.66 7.07
N CYS A 64 5.80 13.08 7.53
CA CYS A 64 6.15 13.08 8.94
C CYS A 64 6.67 14.47 9.37
N PRO A 65 6.42 14.89 10.62
CA PRO A 65 7.10 16.05 11.20
C PRO A 65 8.63 15.83 11.27
N GLU A 66 9.38 16.90 11.50
CA GLU A 66 10.83 16.79 11.72
C GLU A 66 11.15 15.86 12.91
N LYS A 67 12.30 15.17 12.83
CA LYS A 67 12.76 14.20 13.84
C LYS A 67 11.79 13.03 14.09
N HIS A 68 11.03 12.63 13.06
CA HIS A 68 10.20 11.43 13.09
C HIS A 68 10.55 10.50 11.94
N PHE A 69 10.46 9.19 12.21
CA PHE A 69 10.59 8.16 11.19
C PHE A 69 9.22 7.75 10.65
N ALA A 70 9.09 7.72 9.33
CA ALA A 70 7.98 7.15 8.60
C ALA A 70 8.03 5.64 8.65
N PHE A 71 6.94 4.99 9.05
CA PHE A 71 6.82 3.55 8.89
C PHE A 71 5.44 3.13 8.43
N LYS A 72 5.40 1.96 7.79
CA LYS A 72 4.17 1.31 7.37
C LYS A 72 4.32 -0.18 7.54
N MET A 73 3.35 -0.79 8.20
CA MET A 73 3.37 -2.20 8.45
C MET A 73 2.00 -2.85 8.27
N ALA A 74 2.02 -4.09 7.81
CA ALA A 74 0.85 -4.93 7.63
C ALA A 74 1.17 -6.33 8.13
N SER A 75 0.23 -6.94 8.87
CA SER A 75 0.29 -8.37 9.18
C SER A 75 0.03 -9.21 7.92
N GLY A 76 0.30 -10.50 8.03
CA GLY A 76 -0.01 -11.45 6.97
C GLY A 76 -1.51 -11.60 6.74
N ALA A 77 -1.88 -12.05 5.54
CA ALA A 77 -3.24 -12.46 5.23
C ALA A 77 -3.31 -13.98 5.20
N ALA A 78 -3.95 -14.56 6.24
CA ALA A 78 -3.96 -15.99 6.49
C ALA A 78 -2.52 -16.56 6.42
N ASN A 79 -2.31 -17.61 5.63
CA ASN A 79 -1.01 -18.21 5.35
C ASN A 79 -0.52 -17.97 3.91
N VAL A 80 -1.16 -17.09 3.13
CA VAL A 80 -0.87 -16.91 1.69
C VAL A 80 -0.06 -15.67 1.37
N VAL A 81 -0.25 -14.60 2.13
CA VAL A 81 0.49 -13.34 1.93
C VAL A 81 1.20 -13.02 3.23
N GLY A 82 2.53 -13.03 3.21
CA GLY A 82 3.34 -12.67 4.36
C GLY A 82 3.23 -11.17 4.72
N PRO A 83 3.64 -10.79 5.93
CA PRO A 83 3.59 -9.43 6.42
C PRO A 83 4.53 -8.53 5.61
N LYS A 84 4.32 -7.21 5.74
CA LYS A 84 5.20 -6.20 5.16
C LYS A 84 5.57 -5.18 6.23
N ILE A 85 6.86 -4.91 6.39
CA ILE A 85 7.39 -3.90 7.32
C ILE A 85 8.29 -2.95 6.54
N CYS A 86 7.96 -1.66 6.57
CA CYS A 86 8.72 -0.58 5.92
C CYS A 86 9.05 0.51 6.94
N LEU A 87 10.29 0.98 6.93
CA LEU A 87 10.79 2.08 7.75
C LEU A 87 11.63 3.02 6.86
N GLU A 88 11.37 4.32 6.88
CA GLU A 88 12.10 5.33 6.11
C GLU A 88 12.22 5.01 4.60
N ASP A 89 11.12 4.54 4.01
CA ASP A 89 11.02 4.06 2.61
C ASP A 89 11.82 2.78 2.29
N ASN A 90 12.48 2.21 3.29
CA ASN A 90 13.18 0.94 3.18
C ASN A 90 12.27 -0.21 3.61
N VAL A 91 11.98 -1.11 2.68
CA VAL A 91 11.25 -2.35 2.99
C VAL A 91 12.20 -3.31 3.71
N LEU A 92 12.00 -3.45 5.02
CA LEU A 92 12.81 -4.30 5.90
C LEU A 92 12.40 -5.77 5.74
N MET A 93 11.09 -6.04 5.81
CA MET A 93 10.54 -7.39 5.69
C MET A 93 9.38 -7.43 4.70
N SER A 94 9.34 -8.42 3.82
CA SER A 94 8.19 -8.66 2.94
C SER A 94 8.23 -10.05 2.30
N GLY A 95 7.07 -10.53 1.84
CA GLY A 95 7.01 -11.75 1.00
C GLY A 95 7.91 -11.68 -0.23
N VAL A 96 8.02 -10.51 -0.88
CA VAL A 96 8.88 -10.33 -2.07
C VAL A 96 10.37 -10.44 -1.74
N LYS A 97 10.77 -10.09 -0.51
CA LYS A 97 12.16 -10.22 -0.04
C LYS A 97 12.49 -11.64 0.46
N ASN A 98 11.52 -12.55 0.48
CA ASN A 98 11.67 -13.93 0.98
C ASN A 98 12.27 -14.01 2.39
N ASN A 99 12.02 -13.01 3.24
CA ASN A 99 12.55 -12.93 4.60
C ASN A 99 11.45 -12.87 5.67
N VAL A 100 10.27 -13.39 5.35
CA VAL A 100 9.12 -13.49 6.25
C VAL A 100 8.69 -14.95 6.39
N GLY A 101 8.15 -15.30 7.56
CA GLY A 101 7.72 -16.67 7.87
C GLY A 101 6.55 -16.69 8.85
N ARG A 102 5.93 -17.85 9.01
CA ARG A 102 4.83 -18.07 9.98
C ARG A 102 5.30 -17.65 11.38
N GLY A 103 4.38 -17.10 12.17
CA GLY A 103 4.67 -16.64 13.52
C GLY A 103 4.78 -15.12 13.64
N ILE A 104 5.68 -14.67 14.52
CA ILE A 104 5.96 -13.25 14.72
C ILE A 104 7.20 -12.87 13.92
N ASN A 105 7.04 -11.88 13.03
CA ASN A 105 8.11 -11.31 12.21
C ASN A 105 8.58 -10.02 12.86
N VAL A 106 9.88 -9.90 13.15
CA VAL A 106 10.47 -8.80 13.92
C VAL A 106 11.57 -8.11 13.11
N ALA A 107 11.49 -6.80 13.02
CA ALA A 107 12.55 -5.93 12.52
C ALA A 107 13.03 -4.99 13.63
N LEU A 108 14.36 -4.93 13.82
CA LEU A 108 15.02 -4.04 14.74
C LEU A 108 15.68 -2.90 13.98
N ALA A 109 15.54 -1.67 14.46
CA ALA A 109 16.22 -0.51 13.89
C ALA A 109 16.78 0.40 14.98
N ASN A 110 17.86 1.11 14.67
CA ASN A 110 18.46 2.07 15.58
C ASN A 110 17.52 3.28 15.78
N GLY A 111 17.17 3.60 17.02
CA GLY A 111 16.23 4.70 17.32
C GLY A 111 16.76 6.10 17.06
N LYS A 112 18.06 6.27 16.78
CA LYS A 112 18.68 7.55 16.41
C LYS A 112 18.82 7.71 14.90
N THR A 113 19.29 6.68 14.20
CA THR A 113 19.59 6.75 12.76
C THR A 113 18.47 6.20 11.87
N GLY A 114 17.63 5.32 12.39
CA GLY A 114 16.62 4.59 11.62
C GLY A 114 17.20 3.43 10.80
N GLU A 115 18.49 3.12 10.95
CA GLU A 115 19.15 2.02 10.25
C GLU A 115 18.72 0.67 10.79
N VAL A 116 18.55 -0.31 9.90
CA VAL A 116 18.18 -1.67 10.27
C VAL A 116 19.33 -2.37 11.00
N LEU A 117 19.03 -3.00 12.13
CA LEU A 117 19.98 -3.76 12.94
C LEU A 117 19.86 -5.25 12.66
N ASP A 118 18.63 -5.77 12.70
CA ASP A 118 18.35 -7.18 12.39
C ASP A 118 16.91 -7.40 11.93
N THR A 119 16.67 -8.47 11.19
CA THR A 119 15.33 -8.96 10.82
C THR A 119 15.26 -10.47 11.01
N LYS A 120 14.27 -10.93 11.77
CA LYS A 120 14.05 -12.36 12.07
C LYS A 120 12.56 -12.67 12.15
N TYR A 121 12.21 -13.94 12.05
CA TYR A 121 10.86 -14.42 12.33
C TYR A 121 10.93 -15.66 13.22
N PHE A 122 9.91 -15.85 14.04
CA PHE A 122 9.85 -16.94 15.01
C PHE A 122 8.50 -17.66 14.90
N ASP A 123 8.52 -18.96 14.59
CA ASP A 123 7.32 -19.77 14.39
C ASP A 123 6.60 -20.03 15.71
N MET A 124 5.54 -19.27 15.97
CA MET A 124 4.72 -19.38 17.18
C MET A 124 3.62 -20.46 17.10
N TRP A 125 3.63 -21.30 16.05
CA TRP A 125 2.73 -22.45 15.92
C TRP A 125 3.49 -23.77 16.11
N GLY A 126 4.48 -24.01 15.25
CA GLY A 126 5.24 -25.27 15.20
C GLY A 126 6.63 -25.21 15.85
N GLY A 127 7.11 -24.02 16.20
CA GLY A 127 8.45 -23.79 16.72
C GLY A 127 8.55 -23.83 18.24
N ASP A 128 9.78 -23.65 18.73
CA ASP A 128 10.10 -23.41 20.13
C ASP A 128 10.13 -21.89 20.42
N VAL A 129 9.67 -21.48 21.60
CA VAL A 129 9.63 -20.10 22.07
C VAL A 129 10.98 -19.64 22.64
N ALA A 130 11.85 -20.56 23.07
CA ALA A 130 13.13 -20.22 23.70
C ALA A 130 14.04 -19.31 22.84
N PRO A 131 14.27 -19.57 21.54
CA PRO A 131 15.08 -18.68 20.69
C PRO A 131 14.48 -17.28 20.55
N PHE A 132 13.15 -17.16 20.62
CA PHE A 132 12.47 -15.87 20.56
C PHE A 132 12.69 -15.07 21.85
N ILE A 133 12.63 -15.73 23.00
CA ILE A 133 12.91 -15.11 24.31
C ILE A 133 14.37 -14.63 24.38
N GLU A 134 15.32 -15.44 23.94
CA GLU A 134 16.74 -15.05 23.89
C GLU A 134 16.94 -13.83 22.99
N PHE A 135 16.32 -13.82 21.81
CA PHE A 135 16.34 -12.68 20.91
C PHE A 135 15.76 -11.41 21.57
N LEU A 136 14.62 -11.50 22.26
CA LEU A 136 14.00 -10.36 22.95
C LEU A 136 14.88 -9.80 24.08
N LYS A 137 15.57 -10.67 24.82
CA LYS A 137 16.49 -10.27 25.90
C LYS A 137 17.74 -9.56 25.37
N ALA A 138 18.19 -9.91 24.17
CA ALA A 138 19.37 -9.33 23.54
C ALA A 138 19.15 -7.92 22.94
N ILE A 139 17.89 -7.45 22.87
CA ILE A 139 17.56 -6.13 22.33
C ILE A 139 18.13 -5.03 23.23
N GLN A 140 18.97 -4.16 22.65
CA GLN A 140 19.59 -3.05 23.33
C GLN A 140 18.65 -1.85 23.49
N ASP A 141 18.83 -1.07 24.56
CA ASP A 141 18.09 0.17 24.80
C ASP A 141 18.24 1.16 23.63
N GLY A 142 17.16 1.88 23.32
CA GLY A 142 17.11 2.80 22.19
C GLY A 142 16.88 2.14 20.83
N THR A 143 16.61 0.83 20.80
CA THR A 143 16.21 0.11 19.58
C THR A 143 14.71 0.24 19.33
N ILE A 144 14.33 0.59 18.10
CA ILE A 144 12.97 0.51 17.57
C ILE A 144 12.67 -0.95 17.25
N VAL A 145 11.53 -1.45 17.72
CA VAL A 145 11.12 -2.85 17.52
C VAL A 145 9.79 -2.86 16.75
N LEU A 146 9.81 -3.37 15.52
CA LEU A 146 8.60 -3.55 14.70
C LEU A 146 8.25 -5.03 14.63
N MET A 147 7.04 -5.41 15.01
CA MET A 147 6.55 -6.78 14.99
C MET A 147 5.26 -6.92 14.18
N GLY A 148 5.14 -7.98 13.38
CA GLY A 148 3.92 -8.32 12.65
C GLY A 148 3.66 -9.81 12.61
N THR A 149 2.41 -10.24 12.80
CA THR A 149 2.05 -11.66 12.74
C THR A 149 1.85 -12.18 11.32
N TYR A 150 2.05 -13.49 11.13
CA TYR A 150 1.72 -14.22 9.92
C TYR A 150 1.18 -15.61 10.26
N ASP A 151 -0.02 -15.95 9.77
CA ASP A 151 -0.77 -17.17 10.08
C ASP A 151 -1.14 -17.28 11.57
N ASP A 152 -0.22 -17.69 12.44
CA ASP A 152 -0.46 -17.74 13.89
C ASP A 152 0.75 -17.23 14.68
N GLY A 153 0.52 -16.19 15.50
CA GLY A 153 1.54 -15.56 16.34
C GLY A 153 1.45 -15.93 17.82
N ALA A 154 0.51 -16.78 18.25
CA ALA A 154 0.13 -16.86 19.66
C ALA A 154 0.26 -18.24 20.32
N THR A 155 0.15 -19.35 19.58
CA THR A 155 -0.03 -20.69 20.17
C THR A 155 1.11 -21.11 21.10
N LYS A 156 2.34 -20.75 20.76
CA LYS A 156 3.55 -21.05 21.54
C LYS A 156 4.01 -19.91 22.46
N LEU A 157 3.32 -18.77 22.48
CA LEU A 157 3.67 -17.68 23.37
C LEU A 157 3.41 -18.07 24.83
N ASN A 158 4.45 -17.99 25.66
CA ASN A 158 4.37 -18.14 27.10
C ASN A 158 4.34 -16.77 27.81
N ASP A 159 4.12 -16.78 29.13
CA ASP A 159 4.01 -15.57 29.94
C ASP A 159 5.30 -14.74 29.92
N GLU A 160 6.47 -15.39 29.82
CA GLU A 160 7.75 -14.70 29.74
C GLU A 160 7.89 -13.88 28.44
N ALA A 161 7.61 -14.50 27.29
CA ALA A 161 7.65 -13.81 26.00
C ALA A 161 6.64 -12.67 25.95
N ARG A 162 5.41 -12.89 26.47
CA ARG A 162 4.37 -11.85 26.56
C ARG A 162 4.83 -10.69 27.44
N ARG A 163 5.44 -10.96 28.59
CA ARG A 163 5.97 -9.93 29.49
C ARG A 163 7.09 -9.12 28.83
N LEU A 164 8.04 -9.78 28.18
CA LEU A 164 9.14 -9.10 27.49
C LEU A 164 8.65 -8.16 26.37
N ILE A 165 7.64 -8.58 25.61
CA ILE A 165 7.04 -7.72 24.57
C ILE A 165 6.21 -6.60 25.20
N ALA A 166 5.54 -6.85 26.33
CA ALA A 166 4.82 -5.81 27.07
C ALA A 166 5.76 -4.72 27.60
N GLU A 167 6.98 -5.09 28.04
CA GLU A 167 8.04 -4.16 28.44
C GLU A 167 8.53 -3.28 27.27
N LEU A 168 8.37 -3.71 26.02
CA LEU A 168 8.64 -2.89 24.83
C LEU A 168 7.53 -1.87 24.54
N GLY A 169 6.43 -1.91 25.30
CA GLY A 169 5.30 -1.00 25.23
C GLY A 169 4.02 -1.58 24.63
N SER A 170 3.95 -2.90 24.39
CA SER A 170 2.74 -3.57 23.90
C SER A 170 1.72 -3.81 25.02
N THR A 171 0.46 -3.56 24.71
CA THR A 171 -0.68 -3.87 25.56
C THR A 171 -1.45 -5.09 25.05
N SER A 172 -1.57 -5.23 23.72
CA SER A 172 -2.33 -6.31 23.09
C SER A 172 -1.66 -7.67 23.21
N ILE A 173 -0.33 -7.74 23.35
CA ILE A 173 0.39 -9.03 23.43
C ILE A 173 -0.05 -9.89 24.62
N THR A 174 -0.58 -9.28 25.68
CA THR A 174 -1.09 -10.02 26.84
C THR A 174 -2.30 -10.88 26.49
N ASN A 175 -3.14 -10.41 25.56
CA ASN A 175 -4.38 -11.07 25.14
C ASN A 175 -4.32 -11.69 23.73
N LEU A 176 -3.16 -11.62 23.07
CA LEU A 176 -3.00 -12.12 21.69
C LEU A 176 -3.33 -13.61 21.63
N GLY A 177 -4.35 -13.95 20.84
CA GLY A 177 -4.89 -15.29 20.67
C GLY A 177 -4.58 -15.94 19.32
N PHE A 178 -5.04 -17.17 19.15
CA PHE A 178 -4.82 -17.98 17.96
C PHE A 178 -5.29 -17.25 16.68
N ARG A 179 -4.36 -17.10 15.72
CA ARG A 179 -4.58 -16.41 14.43
C ARG A 179 -5.01 -14.95 14.52
N ASP A 180 -4.78 -14.29 15.65
CA ASP A 180 -4.94 -12.85 15.75
C ASP A 180 -3.95 -12.12 14.83
N ASN A 181 -4.45 -11.14 14.09
CA ASN A 181 -3.63 -10.29 13.26
C ASN A 181 -3.15 -9.10 14.07
N TRP A 182 -1.85 -8.99 14.29
CA TRP A 182 -1.27 -7.99 15.17
C TRP A 182 -0.06 -7.34 14.51
N VAL A 183 0.00 -6.02 14.65
CA VAL A 183 1.12 -5.18 14.22
C VAL A 183 1.47 -4.23 15.37
N PHE A 184 2.75 -4.15 15.68
CA PHE A 184 3.25 -3.40 16.82
C PHE A 184 4.55 -2.70 16.47
N CYS A 185 4.65 -1.43 16.87
CA CYS A 185 5.88 -0.68 16.81
C CYS A 185 6.16 -0.14 18.22
N GLY A 186 7.21 -0.63 18.86
CA GLY A 186 7.63 -0.24 20.20
C GLY A 186 9.10 0.12 20.26
N GLY A 187 9.65 0.14 21.46
CA GLY A 187 11.08 0.38 21.64
C GLY A 187 11.57 -0.08 23.00
N LYS A 188 12.84 -0.49 23.05
CA LYS A 188 13.50 -0.86 24.30
C LYS A 188 13.90 0.40 25.07
N GLY A 189 13.54 0.48 26.35
CA GLY A 189 13.79 1.66 27.20
C GLY A 189 12.71 2.76 27.09
N ILE A 190 11.57 2.48 26.44
CA ILE A 190 10.45 3.42 26.41
C ILE A 190 9.82 3.52 27.82
N LYS A 191 9.73 4.74 28.36
CA LYS A 191 9.13 4.97 29.69
C LYS A 191 7.60 5.08 29.66
N THR A 192 7.00 5.00 28.48
CA THR A 192 5.57 5.18 28.22
C THR A 192 5.05 4.05 27.33
N LYS A 193 3.76 3.71 27.43
CA LYS A 193 3.11 2.76 26.50
C LYS A 193 3.32 3.23 25.06
N SER A 194 3.52 2.30 24.12
CA SER A 194 3.70 2.71 22.73
C SER A 194 2.37 3.25 22.17
N PRO A 195 2.35 4.45 21.56
CA PRO A 195 1.15 4.95 20.90
C PRO A 195 0.89 4.26 19.54
N PHE A 196 1.73 3.30 19.13
CA PHE A 196 1.68 2.67 17.81
C PHE A 196 1.47 1.16 17.88
N GLU A 197 0.28 0.76 18.31
CA GLU A 197 -0.16 -0.62 18.35
C GLU A 197 -1.54 -0.76 17.70
N GLN A 198 -1.71 -1.76 16.84
CA GLN A 198 -3.02 -2.14 16.30
C GLN A 198 -3.13 -3.66 16.27
N ASP A 199 -4.18 -4.15 16.88
CA ASP A 199 -4.61 -5.54 16.87
C ASP A 199 -5.98 -5.69 16.17
N ILE A 200 -6.11 -6.77 15.41
CA ILE A 200 -7.40 -7.31 14.98
C ILE A 200 -7.53 -8.66 15.68
N ILE A 201 -8.27 -8.66 16.78
CA ILE A 201 -8.54 -9.84 17.59
C ILE A 201 -9.47 -10.78 16.79
N SER A 202 -9.06 -12.03 16.61
CA SER A 202 -9.77 -13.09 15.87
C SER A 202 -11.11 -13.45 16.52
N LEU A 203 -11.37 -13.00 17.74
CA LEU A 203 -12.70 -13.06 18.34
C LEU A 203 -13.75 -12.28 17.55
N LYS A 204 -13.41 -11.41 16.57
CA LYS A 204 -14.37 -10.60 15.80
C LYS A 204 -14.17 -10.56 14.27
N LYS A 205 -14.41 -11.68 13.58
CA LYS A 205 -15.42 -11.65 12.51
C LYS A 205 -16.82 -11.35 13.09
N ILE A 206 -17.02 -11.67 14.37
CA ILE A 206 -18.22 -11.51 15.19
C ILE A 206 -18.80 -10.08 15.25
N LEU A 207 -18.05 -8.97 15.11
CA LEU A 207 -18.65 -7.61 15.04
C LEU A 207 -18.77 -7.07 13.61
N PHE A 208 -18.06 -7.64 12.65
CA PHE A 208 -18.26 -7.28 11.25
C PHE A 208 -19.65 -7.73 10.78
N ASP A 209 -20.19 -8.81 11.37
CA ASP A 209 -21.56 -9.30 11.15
C ASP A 209 -22.60 -8.63 12.08
N TYR A 210 -22.28 -8.28 13.33
CA TYR A 210 -23.26 -7.69 14.27
C TYR A 210 -23.61 -6.22 13.94
N LEU A 211 -22.65 -5.36 13.59
CA LEU A 211 -22.95 -3.97 13.23
C LEU A 211 -23.53 -3.83 11.81
N SER A 212 -23.27 -4.79 10.91
CA SER A 212 -23.93 -4.85 9.61
C SER A 212 -25.39 -5.31 9.68
N LEU A 213 -25.78 -6.04 10.75
CA LEU A 213 -27.17 -6.38 11.02
C LEU A 213 -27.93 -5.22 11.70
N GLU A 214 -27.33 -4.49 12.66
CA GLU A 214 -28.03 -3.43 13.40
C GLU A 214 -28.28 -2.12 12.61
N VAL A 215 -27.46 -1.79 11.59
CA VAL A 215 -27.67 -0.56 10.80
C VAL A 215 -28.60 -0.79 9.60
N HIS A 216 -28.86 -2.04 9.21
CA HIS A 216 -29.86 -2.35 8.19
C HIS A 216 -31.31 -2.15 8.67
N GLU A 217 -31.55 -2.00 9.99
CA GLU A 217 -32.88 -1.73 10.55
C GLU A 217 -33.25 -0.25 10.69
N ARG A 218 -32.32 0.71 10.51
CA ARG A 218 -32.62 2.15 10.60
C ARG A 218 -32.53 2.90 9.27
N THR A 219 -33.06 2.30 8.21
CA THR A 219 -33.38 3.00 6.95
C THR A 219 -34.89 3.16 6.79
N TRP A 220 -35.48 4.08 7.55
CA TRP A 220 -36.76 4.72 7.22
C TRP A 220 -36.72 6.17 7.72
N PHE A 221 -36.14 7.05 6.91
CA PHE A 221 -36.71 8.34 6.52
C PHE A 221 -35.78 9.02 5.49
N SER A 222 -36.24 9.08 4.23
CA SER A 222 -36.04 10.12 3.20
C SER A 222 -34.64 10.74 3.02
N SER A 223 -33.99 10.82 1.86
CA SER A 223 -34.36 10.61 0.46
C SER A 223 -33.08 10.69 -0.42
N THR A 224 -33.05 9.91 -1.50
CA THR A 224 -32.33 10.12 -2.79
C THR A 224 -30.95 10.80 -2.81
N PHE A 225 -29.89 10.03 -3.09
CA PHE A 225 -29.08 10.23 -4.30
C PHE A 225 -28.18 9.02 -4.63
N SER A 226 -28.18 8.66 -5.91
CA SER A 226 -27.43 7.57 -6.53
C SER A 226 -25.99 8.02 -6.84
N GLN A 227 -24.97 7.23 -6.48
CA GLN A 227 -23.94 6.81 -7.44
C GLN A 227 -22.87 5.85 -6.88
N HIS A 228 -22.66 4.79 -7.66
CA HIS A 228 -21.41 4.11 -7.96
C HIS A 228 -20.65 3.34 -6.84
N ARG A 229 -21.00 2.05 -6.84
CA ARG A 229 -20.27 0.89 -6.35
C ARG A 229 -18.81 0.85 -6.84
N SER A 230 -17.86 1.11 -5.94
CA SER A 230 -16.49 0.60 -6.05
C SER A 230 -16.28 -0.48 -4.99
N ARG A 231 -16.18 -1.74 -5.43
CA ARG A 231 -15.84 -2.89 -4.58
C ARG A 231 -14.40 -2.74 -4.09
N LYS A 232 -14.23 -2.21 -2.88
CA LYS A 232 -12.98 -2.30 -2.12
C LYS A 232 -12.95 -3.67 -1.44
N LEU A 233 -12.17 -4.60 -1.99
CA LEU A 233 -11.83 -5.86 -1.32
C LEU A 233 -11.15 -5.50 0.01
N ARG A 234 -11.86 -5.71 1.11
CA ARG A 234 -11.40 -5.50 2.48
C ARG A 234 -10.53 -6.72 2.85
N GLY A 235 -9.21 -6.54 2.85
CA GLY A 235 -8.27 -7.59 3.24
C GLY A 235 -8.32 -7.87 4.75
N SER A 236 -8.15 -9.13 5.11
CA SER A 236 -8.22 -9.69 6.47
C SER A 236 -7.09 -9.25 7.43
N GLY A 237 -6.13 -8.43 6.98
CA GLY A 237 -4.94 -8.06 7.75
C GLY A 237 -5.08 -6.75 8.52
N SER A 238 -4.33 -6.61 9.63
CA SER A 238 -4.15 -5.35 10.35
C SER A 238 -3.13 -4.47 9.63
N LEU A 239 -3.45 -3.18 9.47
CA LEU A 239 -2.63 -2.20 8.74
C LEU A 239 -2.37 -0.99 9.63
N LEU A 240 -1.14 -0.87 10.13
CA LEU A 240 -0.68 0.28 10.91
C LEU A 240 0.16 1.20 10.02
N THR A 241 -0.29 2.45 9.91
CA THR A 241 0.46 3.55 9.29
C THR A 241 0.64 4.64 10.33
N SER A 242 1.87 4.92 10.74
CA SER A 242 2.16 5.94 11.75
C SER A 242 3.61 6.40 11.72
N THR A 243 3.98 7.32 12.63
CA THR A 243 5.27 8.03 12.64
C THR A 243 5.97 7.85 13.99
N TRP A 244 7.17 7.30 14.04
CA TRP A 244 7.90 7.10 15.30
C TRP A 244 8.71 8.37 15.67
N ARG A 245 8.59 8.89 16.91
CA ARG A 245 9.31 10.10 17.37
C ARG A 245 10.72 9.73 17.85
N GLN A 246 11.75 10.43 17.40
CA GLN A 246 13.13 10.26 17.88
C GLN A 246 13.27 10.71 19.36
N PRO A 247 14.06 10.01 20.19
CA PRO A 247 14.37 10.47 21.55
C PRO A 247 15.20 11.78 21.51
N GLU A 248 14.84 12.74 22.36
CA GLU A 248 15.60 13.97 22.56
C GLU A 248 16.84 13.69 23.45
N THR A 249 17.95 14.38 23.14
CA THR A 249 19.26 14.26 23.80
C THR A 249 19.26 14.75 25.22
#